data_AF-A0A1Z1MMK4-F1
#
_entry.id   AF-A0A1Z1MMK4-F1
#
_cell.length_a   1.000
_cell.length_b   1.000
_cell.length_c   1.000
_cell.angle_alpha   90.00
_cell.angle_beta   90.00
_cell.angle_gamma   90.00
#
_symmetry.space_group_name_H-M   'P 1'
#
loop_
_entity.id
_entity.type
_entity.pdbx_description
1 polymer ?
#
loop_
_entity_poly.entity_id
_entity_poly.type
_entity_poly.pdbx_seq_one_letter_code
_entity_poly.pdbx_strand_id
1 'polypeptide(L)'
;MVYRIKFNYEYFIKCINKSISLLVFILFTIVLILFFSNIKKKKGYKLFIEFSNAYGIKIGTSVYFRGIKIGYITKINIQFNTIVVLLYIQSSKILIPKNSIIEVNQVGLFNDVVIDIIPLEWIHFLSIKHLDVLSLSCLDSSFLCSDFYIKGYKGINYDDLVRATTRIAQRFDDPRFFYLFYLFLQNIIDISDEVMFSLNHISYISYFCIEFIQFFLLEYLF
;
A
#
# COMPACT_ATOMS: atom_id res chain seq x y z
N MET A 1 35.46 27.13 -80.53
CA MET A 1 36.12 27.07 -79.20
C MET A 1 35.14 27.33 -78.02
N VAL A 2 34.07 28.11 -78.21
CA VAL A 2 33.11 28.51 -77.15
C VAL A 2 32.25 27.37 -76.59
N TYR A 3 31.84 26.40 -77.41
CA TYR A 3 30.97 25.29 -76.97
C TYR A 3 31.65 24.31 -76.00
N ARG A 4 32.97 24.15 -76.09
CA ARG A 4 33.75 23.23 -75.23
C ARG A 4 33.89 23.75 -73.79
N ILE A 5 33.84 25.07 -73.60
CA ILE A 5 33.91 25.73 -72.29
C ILE A 5 32.57 25.65 -71.56
N LYS A 6 31.45 25.81 -72.28
CA LYS A 6 30.09 25.70 -71.71
C LYS A 6 29.78 24.30 -71.19
N PHE A 7 30.25 23.26 -71.90
CA PHE A 7 30.06 21.85 -71.53
C PHE A 7 30.83 21.47 -70.25
N ASN A 8 32.02 22.04 -70.03
CA ASN A 8 32.78 21.85 -68.79
C ASN A 8 32.12 22.53 -67.58
N TYR A 9 31.48 23.69 -67.78
CA TYR A 9 30.83 24.44 -66.69
C TYR A 9 29.57 23.74 -66.16
N GLU A 10 28.71 23.21 -67.04
CA GLU A 10 27.52 22.44 -66.61
C GLU A 10 27.91 21.14 -65.88
N TYR A 11 28.96 20.45 -66.34
CA TYR A 11 29.45 19.24 -65.69
C TYR A 11 30.03 19.54 -64.30
N PHE A 12 30.72 20.68 -64.15
CA PHE A 12 31.28 21.13 -62.89
C PHE A 12 30.20 21.52 -61.88
N ILE A 13 29.14 22.24 -62.30
CA ILE A 13 27.97 22.54 -61.45
C ILE A 13 27.26 21.26 -61.00
N LYS A 14 27.13 20.26 -61.88
CA LYS A 14 26.51 18.98 -61.53
C LYS A 14 27.30 18.20 -60.47
N CYS A 15 28.63 18.26 -60.50
CA CYS A 15 29.49 17.69 -59.46
C CYS A 15 29.37 18.46 -58.14
N ILE A 16 29.34 19.79 -58.18
CA ILE A 16 29.15 20.64 -56.99
C ILE A 16 27.81 20.33 -56.32
N ASN A 17 26.70 20.30 -57.07
CA ASN A 17 25.38 20.00 -56.51
C ASN A 17 25.31 18.59 -55.91
N LYS A 18 26.02 17.61 -56.49
CA LYS A 18 26.14 16.26 -55.94
C LYS A 18 26.89 16.26 -54.61
N SER A 19 27.97 17.03 -54.49
CA SER A 19 28.73 17.18 -53.24
C SER A 19 27.94 17.92 -52.14
N ILE A 20 27.19 18.96 -52.50
CA ILE A 20 26.30 19.70 -51.59
C ILE A 20 25.18 18.80 -51.08
N SER A 21 24.53 18.05 -51.98
CA SER A 21 23.49 17.07 -51.60
C SER A 21 24.01 16.03 -50.61
N LEU A 22 25.24 15.55 -50.79
CA LEU A 22 25.89 14.59 -49.90
C LEU A 22 26.16 15.20 -48.51
N LEU A 23 26.66 16.44 -48.47
CA LEU A 23 26.88 17.18 -47.23
C LEU A 23 25.59 17.43 -46.45
N VAL A 24 24.51 17.84 -47.13
CA VAL A 24 23.19 18.05 -46.50
C VAL A 24 22.65 16.75 -45.93
N PHE A 25 22.82 15.63 -46.64
CA PHE A 25 22.41 14.31 -46.16
C PHE A 25 23.20 13.90 -44.90
N ILE A 26 24.52 14.10 -44.89
CA ILE A 26 25.37 13.82 -43.72
C ILE A 26 24.92 14.68 -42.53
N LEU A 27 24.71 15.98 -42.74
CA LEU A 27 24.27 16.89 -41.67
C LEU A 27 22.92 16.46 -41.09
N PHE A 28 21.97 16.07 -41.95
CA PHE A 28 20.66 15.57 -41.52
C PHE A 28 20.77 14.28 -40.69
N THR A 29 21.63 13.35 -41.09
CA THR A 29 21.87 12.11 -40.31
C THR A 29 22.49 12.40 -38.93
N ILE A 30 23.42 13.36 -38.84
CA ILE A 30 24.03 13.76 -37.56
C ILE A 30 22.97 14.37 -36.63
N VAL A 31 22.10 15.24 -37.15
CA VAL A 31 21.00 15.84 -36.38
C VAL A 31 20.03 14.76 -35.88
N LEU A 32 19.67 13.80 -36.73
CA LEU A 32 18.84 12.66 -36.34
C LEU A 32 19.48 11.84 -35.21
N ILE A 33 20.78 11.51 -35.33
CA ILE A 33 21.50 10.75 -34.31
C ILE A 33 21.52 11.51 -32.98
N LEU A 34 21.77 12.82 -32.99
CA LEU A 34 21.76 13.65 -31.79
C LEU A 34 20.36 13.72 -31.16
N PHE A 35 19.30 13.79 -31.98
CA PHE A 35 17.92 13.81 -31.52
C PHE A 35 17.54 12.50 -30.81
N PHE A 36 17.94 11.35 -31.36
CA PHE A 36 17.71 10.04 -30.74
C PHE A 36 18.63 9.76 -29.54
N SER A 37 19.85 10.30 -29.54
CA SER A 37 20.80 10.12 -28.43
C SER A 37 20.38 10.82 -27.14
N ASN A 38 19.49 11.80 -27.19
CA ASN A 38 19.02 12.53 -26.01
C ASN A 38 17.94 11.80 -25.20
N ILE A 39 17.56 10.58 -25.60
CA ILE A 39 16.71 9.70 -24.79
C ILE A 39 17.58 9.06 -23.71
N LYS A 40 17.99 9.87 -22.71
CA LYS A 40 18.55 9.35 -21.47
C LYS A 40 17.48 8.45 -20.82
N LYS A 41 17.66 7.13 -20.92
CA LYS A 41 16.85 6.17 -20.16
C LYS A 41 16.94 6.57 -18.69
N LYS A 42 15.79 6.89 -18.09
CA LYS A 42 15.71 7.11 -16.63
C LYS A 42 16.27 5.85 -15.97
N LYS A 43 17.38 5.99 -15.25
CA LYS A 43 17.98 4.89 -14.49
C LYS A 43 17.09 4.64 -13.29
N GLY A 44 16.29 3.58 -13.36
CA GLY A 44 15.60 3.02 -12.21
C GLY A 44 16.49 2.06 -11.43
N TYR A 45 15.96 1.51 -10.36
CA TYR A 45 16.60 0.45 -9.58
C TYR A 45 15.59 -0.64 -9.26
N LYS A 46 16.10 -1.78 -8.78
CA LYS A 46 15.30 -2.98 -8.53
C LYS A 46 15.33 -3.34 -7.06
N LEU A 47 14.26 -3.97 -6.58
CA LEU A 47 14.15 -4.54 -5.24
C LEU A 47 13.59 -5.96 -5.37
N PHE A 48 14.06 -6.87 -4.53
CA PHE A 48 13.50 -8.20 -4.36
C PHE A 48 12.55 -8.19 -3.18
N ILE A 49 11.29 -8.53 -3.40
CA ILE A 49 10.30 -8.62 -2.34
C ILE A 49 9.87 -10.08 -2.17
N GLU A 50 9.98 -10.60 -0.96
CA GLU A 50 9.52 -11.93 -0.59
C GLU A 50 8.13 -11.87 0.05
N PHE A 51 7.20 -12.64 -0.48
CA PHE A 51 5.86 -12.81 0.08
C PHE A 51 5.61 -14.28 0.42
N SER A 52 4.87 -14.54 1.49
CA SER A 52 4.37 -15.90 1.80
C SER A 52 3.25 -16.34 0.84
N ASN A 53 2.54 -15.38 0.23
CA ASN A 53 1.50 -15.62 -0.76
C ASN A 53 1.43 -14.40 -1.69
N ALA A 54 1.18 -14.61 -2.98
CA ALA A 54 1.19 -13.56 -4.00
C ALA A 54 -0.12 -12.77 -4.08
N TYR A 55 -1.21 -13.21 -3.46
CA TYR A 55 -2.50 -12.48 -3.40
C TYR A 55 -2.95 -11.87 -4.75
N GLY A 56 -2.68 -12.54 -5.87
CA GLY A 56 -3.05 -12.08 -7.21
C GLY A 56 -2.08 -11.11 -7.89
N ILE A 57 -0.87 -10.89 -7.36
CA ILE A 57 0.21 -10.14 -8.03
C ILE A 57 0.49 -10.73 -9.41
N LYS A 58 0.63 -9.85 -10.41
CA LYS A 58 0.98 -10.19 -11.79
C LYS A 58 2.17 -9.34 -12.25
N ILE A 59 2.82 -9.77 -13.32
CA ILE A 59 3.81 -8.92 -14.00
C ILE A 59 3.07 -7.66 -14.48
N GLY A 60 3.63 -6.49 -14.20
CA GLY A 60 3.00 -5.20 -14.46
C GLY A 60 2.15 -4.65 -13.32
N THR A 61 1.92 -5.40 -12.23
CA THR A 61 1.27 -4.89 -11.01
C THR A 61 1.94 -3.59 -10.57
N SER A 62 1.13 -2.55 -10.34
CA SER A 62 1.63 -1.21 -10.05
C SER A 62 2.12 -1.12 -8.60
N VAL A 63 3.21 -0.38 -8.42
CA VAL A 63 3.83 -0.14 -7.11
C VAL A 63 3.65 1.32 -6.77
N TYR A 64 3.10 1.57 -5.58
CA TYR A 64 2.81 2.88 -5.05
C TYR A 64 3.69 3.16 -3.84
N PHE A 65 4.12 4.41 -3.72
CA PHE A 65 4.80 4.94 -2.55
C PHE A 65 4.07 6.20 -2.12
N ARG A 66 3.53 6.20 -0.89
CA ARG A 66 2.67 7.29 -0.38
C ARG A 66 1.52 7.65 -1.35
N GLY A 67 0.90 6.64 -1.97
CA GLY A 67 -0.22 6.83 -2.91
C GLY A 67 0.18 7.28 -4.32
N ILE A 68 1.47 7.43 -4.63
CA ILE A 68 1.96 7.80 -5.96
C ILE A 68 2.57 6.58 -6.64
N LYS A 69 2.19 6.29 -7.89
CA LYS A 69 2.79 5.21 -8.68
C LYS A 69 4.26 5.52 -8.98
N ILE A 70 5.16 4.66 -8.50
CA ILE A 70 6.61 4.80 -8.67
C ILE A 70 7.25 3.67 -9.48
N GLY A 71 6.53 2.57 -9.68
CA GLY A 71 7.12 1.35 -10.19
C GLY A 71 6.11 0.30 -10.60
N TYR A 72 6.64 -0.88 -10.91
CA TYR A 72 5.86 -2.07 -11.27
C TYR A 72 6.65 -3.36 -11.07
N ILE A 73 5.94 -4.49 -10.98
CA ILE A 73 6.56 -5.82 -10.93
C ILE A 73 7.03 -6.23 -12.31
N THR A 74 8.27 -6.71 -12.39
CA THR A 74 8.92 -7.15 -13.64
C THR A 74 9.06 -8.66 -13.74
N LYS A 75 9.26 -9.35 -12.63
CA LYS A 75 9.39 -10.82 -12.58
C LYS A 75 8.77 -11.37 -11.30
N ILE A 76 8.33 -12.62 -11.36
CA ILE A 76 7.79 -13.37 -10.24
C ILE A 76 8.49 -14.73 -10.27
N ASN A 77 9.03 -15.15 -9.13
CA ASN A 77 9.62 -16.46 -8.94
C ASN A 77 8.93 -17.16 -7.76
N ILE A 78 8.36 -18.33 -8.02
CA ILE A 78 7.65 -19.11 -7.00
C ILE A 78 8.63 -20.14 -6.45
N GLN A 79 8.83 -20.13 -5.15
CA GLN A 79 9.60 -21.12 -4.40
C GLN A 79 8.64 -22.01 -3.60
N PHE A 80 9.15 -23.03 -2.91
CA PHE A 80 8.31 -24.00 -2.19
C PHE A 80 7.39 -23.36 -1.15
N ASN A 81 7.93 -22.44 -0.34
CA ASN A 81 7.20 -21.84 0.79
C ASN A 81 6.93 -20.34 0.61
N THR A 82 7.58 -19.70 -0.37
CA THR A 82 7.57 -18.26 -0.55
C THR A 82 7.62 -17.88 -2.02
N ILE A 83 7.32 -16.63 -2.31
CA ILE A 83 7.26 -16.07 -3.66
C ILE A 83 8.13 -14.82 -3.66
N VAL A 84 9.15 -14.80 -4.51
CA VAL A 84 10.05 -13.67 -4.65
C VAL A 84 9.69 -12.91 -5.92
N VAL A 85 9.32 -11.64 -5.78
CA VAL A 85 9.01 -10.76 -6.91
C VAL A 85 10.10 -9.72 -7.11
N LEU A 86 10.38 -9.42 -8.37
CA LEU A 86 11.32 -8.38 -8.75
C LEU A 86 10.54 -7.09 -9.06
N LEU A 87 10.68 -6.14 -8.16
CA LEU A 87 10.08 -4.81 -8.25
C LEU A 87 11.03 -3.87 -8.97
N TYR A 88 10.53 -3.09 -9.94
CA TYR A 88 11.29 -2.04 -10.61
C TYR A 88 10.75 -0.66 -10.27
N ILE A 89 11.63 0.21 -9.78
CA ILE A 89 11.34 1.61 -9.46
C ILE A 89 11.86 2.47 -10.59
N GLN A 90 11.01 3.34 -11.14
CA GLN A 90 11.28 4.02 -12.41
C GLN A 90 12.40 5.07 -12.33
N SER A 91 12.80 5.50 -11.14
CA SER A 91 13.77 6.57 -10.93
C SER A 91 14.64 6.31 -9.70
N SER A 92 15.96 6.39 -9.86
CA SER A 92 16.93 6.33 -8.75
C SER A 92 16.84 7.51 -7.77
N LYS A 93 16.08 8.57 -8.10
CA LYS A 93 15.82 9.70 -7.19
C LYS A 93 14.75 9.38 -6.13
N ILE A 94 14.03 8.27 -6.29
CA ILE A 94 12.97 7.88 -5.35
C ILE A 94 13.64 7.12 -4.21
N LEU A 95 13.73 7.78 -3.06
CA LEU A 95 14.36 7.23 -1.86
C LEU A 95 13.29 6.62 -0.96
N ILE A 96 13.39 5.32 -0.71
CA ILE A 96 12.47 4.59 0.16
C ILE A 96 13.21 4.31 1.49
N PRO A 97 12.67 4.73 2.64
CA PRO A 97 13.25 4.41 3.96
C PRO A 97 13.39 2.89 4.16
N LYS A 98 14.47 2.44 4.81
CA LYS A 98 14.63 1.04 5.23
C LYS A 98 13.47 0.60 6.13
N ASN A 99 13.02 1.48 7.01
CA ASN A 99 11.87 1.26 7.87
C ASN A 99 10.56 1.56 7.12
N SER A 100 10.29 0.78 6.06
CA SER A 100 9.03 0.82 5.32
C SER A 100 8.39 -0.56 5.30
N ILE A 101 7.08 -0.59 5.47
CA ILE A 101 6.28 -1.79 5.24
C ILE A 101 5.93 -1.85 3.76
N ILE A 102 6.01 -3.06 3.19
CA ILE A 102 5.61 -3.33 1.82
C ILE A 102 4.44 -4.30 1.86
N GLU A 103 3.27 -3.85 1.41
CA GLU A 103 2.01 -4.58 1.48
C GLU A 103 1.42 -4.83 0.11
N VAL A 104 0.79 -5.99 -0.05
CA VAL A 104 -0.08 -6.28 -1.20
C VAL A 104 -1.51 -5.95 -0.82
N ASN A 105 -2.05 -4.90 -1.45
CA ASN A 105 -3.41 -4.44 -1.22
C ASN A 105 -4.28 -4.73 -2.43
N GLN A 106 -5.52 -5.10 -2.16
CA GLN A 106 -6.56 -5.19 -3.17
C GLN A 106 -7.38 -3.91 -3.11
N VAL A 107 -7.42 -3.17 -4.22
CA VAL A 107 -8.12 -1.90 -4.34
C VAL A 107 -9.17 -1.95 -5.44
N GLY A 108 -10.17 -1.08 -5.33
CA GLY A 108 -11.23 -0.95 -6.31
C GLY A 108 -12.25 -2.09 -6.31
N LEU A 109 -13.31 -1.93 -7.10
CA LEU A 109 -14.41 -2.89 -7.22
C LEU A 109 -13.99 -4.16 -7.98
N PHE A 110 -13.00 -4.06 -8.87
CA PHE A 110 -12.59 -5.12 -9.79
C PHE A 110 -11.42 -5.97 -9.29
N ASN A 111 -11.10 -5.91 -7.98
CA ASN A 111 -10.03 -6.69 -7.38
C ASN A 111 -8.66 -6.38 -8.04
N ASP A 112 -8.36 -5.09 -8.20
CA ASP A 112 -7.06 -4.68 -8.70
C ASP A 112 -6.02 -4.83 -7.59
N VAL A 113 -4.96 -5.57 -7.87
CA VAL A 113 -3.88 -5.80 -6.91
C VAL A 113 -2.81 -4.73 -7.11
N VAL A 114 -2.44 -4.07 -6.03
CA VAL A 114 -1.39 -3.06 -5.97
C VAL A 114 -0.40 -3.39 -4.85
N ILE A 115 0.84 -2.94 -5.01
CA ILE A 115 1.85 -3.01 -3.95
C ILE A 115 2.01 -1.61 -3.38
N ASP A 116 1.76 -1.46 -2.09
CA ASP A 116 1.97 -0.21 -1.37
C ASP A 116 3.25 -0.28 -0.52
N ILE A 117 4.03 0.79 -0.60
CA ILE A 117 5.21 1.01 0.22
C ILE A 117 4.89 2.14 1.20
N ILE A 118 4.83 1.78 2.48
CA ILE A 118 4.38 2.65 3.56
C ILE A 118 5.57 2.88 4.52
N PRO A 119 6.17 4.07 4.53
CA PRO A 119 7.24 4.39 5.46
C PRO A 119 6.70 4.56 6.88
N LEU A 120 7.36 3.92 7.85
CA LEU A 120 6.99 4.00 9.27
C LEU A 120 7.67 5.15 10.02
N GLU A 121 8.62 5.81 9.37
CA GLU A 121 9.38 6.91 9.93
C GLU A 121 9.39 8.13 9.01
N TRP A 122 9.56 9.29 9.64
CA TRP A 122 9.76 10.56 8.95
C TRP A 122 11.26 10.81 8.85
N ILE A 123 11.76 11.01 7.63
CA ILE A 123 13.18 11.28 7.41
C ILE A 123 13.41 12.79 7.28
N HIS A 124 14.37 13.32 8.04
CA HIS A 124 14.81 14.71 7.92
C HIS A 124 15.65 14.94 6.66
N PHE A 125 15.36 16.03 5.96
CA PHE A 125 15.95 16.43 4.68
C PHE A 125 17.49 16.53 4.66
N LEU A 126 18.12 16.82 5.81
CA LEU A 126 19.58 16.97 5.93
C LEU A 126 20.36 15.68 5.59
N SER A 127 19.74 14.51 5.72
CA SER A 127 20.33 13.20 5.40
C SER A 127 20.39 12.88 3.89
N ILE A 128 19.82 13.72 3.04
CA ILE A 128 19.49 13.38 1.63
C ILE A 128 20.53 13.90 0.63
N LYS A 129 21.46 14.77 1.04
CA LYS A 129 22.41 15.37 0.09
C LYS A 129 23.40 14.31 -0.45
N HIS A 130 23.22 13.98 -1.73
CA HIS A 130 24.08 13.13 -2.56
C HIS A 130 24.01 11.61 -2.31
N LEU A 131 22.85 11.07 -1.92
CA LEU A 131 22.67 9.63 -1.91
C LEU A 131 22.43 9.09 -3.34
N ASP A 132 23.23 8.12 -3.77
CA ASP A 132 22.98 7.33 -4.97
C ASP A 132 22.60 5.89 -4.59
N VAL A 133 21.35 5.53 -4.87
CA VAL A 133 20.74 4.21 -4.58
C VAL A 133 21.47 3.05 -5.29
N LEU A 134 22.21 3.35 -6.36
CA LEU A 134 22.99 2.38 -7.14
C LEU A 134 24.43 2.22 -6.63
N SER A 135 24.89 3.11 -5.76
CA SER A 135 26.26 3.14 -5.26
C SER A 135 26.44 2.26 -4.02
N LEU A 136 27.68 1.80 -3.80
CA LEU A 136 28.00 0.97 -2.63
C LEU A 136 27.84 1.73 -1.30
N SER A 137 27.99 3.06 -1.31
CA SER A 137 27.79 3.91 -0.12
C SER A 137 26.33 4.00 0.32
N CYS A 138 25.37 3.53 -0.48
CA CYS A 138 23.98 3.43 -0.07
C CYS A 138 23.78 2.40 1.06
N LEU A 139 24.60 1.36 1.14
CA LEU A 139 24.44 0.27 2.11
C LEU A 139 24.37 0.77 3.57
N ASP A 140 25.17 1.79 3.89
CA ASP A 140 25.26 2.41 5.22
C ASP A 140 24.16 3.44 5.48
N SER A 141 23.32 3.75 4.49
CA SER A 141 22.27 4.75 4.61
C SER A 141 20.99 4.23 5.27
N SER A 142 20.06 5.12 5.60
CA SER A 142 18.72 4.78 6.08
C SER A 142 17.74 4.40 4.95
N PHE A 143 18.20 4.22 3.71
CA PHE A 143 17.34 3.96 2.55
C PHE A 143 17.55 2.55 1.95
N LEU A 144 16.55 2.06 1.21
CA LEU A 144 16.62 0.83 0.44
C LEU A 144 17.45 1.06 -0.83
N CYS A 145 18.48 0.24 -1.02
CA CYS A 145 19.39 0.31 -2.16
C CYS A 145 18.99 -0.66 -3.27
N SER A 146 19.63 -0.55 -4.43
CA SER A 146 19.43 -1.53 -5.50
C SER A 146 19.69 -2.95 -5.03
N ASP A 147 18.85 -3.86 -5.50
CA ASP A 147 18.97 -5.31 -5.31
C ASP A 147 18.82 -5.76 -3.85
N PHE A 148 18.27 -4.90 -2.99
CA PHE A 148 17.89 -5.27 -1.64
C PHE A 148 16.79 -6.32 -1.63
N TYR A 149 16.89 -7.24 -0.68
CA TYR A 149 15.90 -8.26 -0.41
C TYR A 149 15.07 -7.86 0.81
N ILE A 150 13.78 -7.66 0.62
CA ILE A 150 12.86 -7.18 1.64
C ILE A 150 11.70 -8.16 1.78
N LYS A 151 11.22 -8.35 3.01
CA LYS A 151 10.01 -9.12 3.26
C LYS A 151 8.78 -8.24 3.06
N GLY A 152 7.85 -8.70 2.24
CA GLY A 152 6.54 -8.10 2.04
C GLY A 152 5.46 -8.82 2.82
N TYR A 153 4.35 -8.13 3.04
CA TYR A 153 3.22 -8.58 3.85
C TYR A 153 1.92 -8.55 3.06
N LYS A 154 0.96 -9.32 3.55
CA LYS A 154 -0.43 -9.22 3.10
C LYS A 154 -1.03 -7.95 3.69
N GLY A 155 -1.58 -7.09 2.84
CA GLY A 155 -2.39 -5.97 3.28
C GLY A 155 -3.89 -6.33 3.30
N ILE A 156 -4.74 -5.38 2.93
CA ILE A 156 -6.20 -5.53 2.96
C ILE A 156 -6.68 -6.31 1.74
N ASN A 157 -7.58 -7.28 1.98
CA ASN A 157 -8.27 -8.06 0.96
C ASN A 157 -9.79 -8.10 1.27
N TYR A 158 -10.62 -7.76 0.28
CA TYR A 158 -12.08 -7.74 0.43
C TYR A 158 -12.68 -9.13 0.72
N ASP A 159 -12.12 -10.19 0.15
CA ASP A 159 -12.59 -11.56 0.37
C ASP A 159 -12.45 -11.98 1.82
N ASP A 160 -11.42 -11.48 2.52
CA ASP A 160 -11.25 -11.75 3.94
C ASP A 160 -12.32 -11.05 4.78
N LEU A 161 -12.67 -9.81 4.41
CA LEU A 161 -13.75 -9.08 5.07
C LEU A 161 -15.09 -9.80 4.86
N VAL A 162 -15.44 -10.13 3.61
CA VAL A 162 -16.67 -10.87 3.30
C VAL A 162 -16.72 -12.23 3.99
N ARG A 163 -15.60 -12.95 4.03
CA ARG A 163 -15.50 -14.23 4.73
C ARG A 163 -15.64 -14.08 6.25
N ALA A 164 -15.10 -13.01 6.83
CA ALA A 164 -15.24 -12.73 8.25
C ALA A 164 -16.68 -12.36 8.61
N THR A 165 -17.33 -11.48 7.84
CA THR A 165 -18.72 -11.05 8.07
C THR A 165 -19.70 -12.20 7.90
N THR A 166 -19.54 -13.04 6.87
CA THR A 166 -20.38 -14.24 6.68
C THR A 166 -20.25 -15.23 7.82
N ARG A 167 -19.04 -15.48 8.33
CA ARG A 167 -18.82 -16.34 9.51
C ARG A 167 -19.47 -15.77 10.78
N ILE A 168 -19.48 -14.45 10.92
CA ILE A 168 -20.16 -13.78 12.03
C ILE A 168 -21.67 -13.96 11.88
N ALA A 169 -22.25 -13.65 10.70
CA ALA A 169 -23.68 -13.81 10.43
C ALA A 169 -24.15 -15.25 10.70
N GLN A 170 -23.40 -16.25 10.22
CA GLN A 170 -23.70 -17.66 10.47
C GLN A 170 -23.70 -18.06 11.95
N ARG A 171 -22.90 -17.39 12.78
CA ARG A 171 -22.91 -17.61 14.24
C ARG A 171 -24.10 -16.93 14.91
N PHE A 172 -24.51 -15.78 14.39
CA PHE A 172 -25.73 -15.12 14.85
C PHE A 172 -26.99 -15.88 14.43
N ASP A 173 -26.99 -16.60 13.31
CA ASP A 173 -28.10 -17.45 12.88
C ASP A 173 -28.17 -18.82 13.59
N ASP A 174 -27.26 -19.13 14.53
CA ASP A 174 -27.27 -20.42 15.24
C ASP A 174 -28.42 -20.48 16.25
N PRO A 175 -29.41 -21.39 16.10
CA PRO A 175 -30.54 -21.49 17.01
C PRO A 175 -30.11 -21.79 18.46
N ARG A 176 -28.97 -22.45 18.68
CA ARG A 176 -28.44 -22.71 20.02
C ARG A 176 -27.97 -21.43 20.69
N PHE A 177 -27.37 -20.51 19.93
CA PHE A 177 -26.97 -19.20 20.43
C PHE A 177 -28.21 -18.40 20.87
N PHE A 178 -29.25 -18.36 20.04
CA PHE A 178 -30.50 -17.69 20.39
C PHE A 178 -31.22 -18.32 21.58
N TYR A 179 -31.22 -19.65 21.71
CA TYR A 179 -31.80 -20.33 22.86
C TYR A 179 -31.09 -19.95 24.16
N LEU A 180 -29.75 -19.98 24.17
CA LEU A 180 -28.95 -19.54 25.33
C LEU A 180 -29.17 -18.06 25.64
N PHE A 181 -29.28 -17.22 24.62
CA PHE A 181 -29.59 -15.80 24.78
C PHE A 181 -30.98 -15.57 25.38
N TYR A 182 -31.98 -16.33 24.94
CA TYR A 182 -33.33 -16.29 25.51
C TYR A 182 -33.34 -16.72 26.97
N LEU A 183 -32.68 -17.83 27.33
CA LEU A 183 -32.57 -18.26 28.73
C LEU A 183 -31.86 -17.22 29.59
N PHE A 184 -30.81 -16.59 29.07
CA PHE A 184 -30.12 -15.51 29.76
C PHE A 184 -31.04 -14.31 30.01
N LEU A 185 -31.83 -13.90 29.01
CA LEU A 185 -32.81 -12.83 29.18
C LEU A 185 -33.90 -13.20 30.18
N GLN A 186 -34.41 -14.43 30.14
CA GLN A 186 -35.41 -14.91 31.09
C GLN A 186 -34.86 -14.87 32.53
N ASN A 187 -33.65 -15.38 32.75
CA ASN A 187 -33.01 -15.34 34.07
C ASN A 187 -32.80 -13.90 34.55
N ILE A 188 -32.50 -12.94 33.66
CA ILE A 188 -32.39 -11.51 34.03
C ILE A 188 -33.74 -10.97 34.50
N ILE A 189 -34.83 -11.32 33.82
CA ILE A 189 -36.18 -10.90 34.20
C ILE A 189 -36.53 -11.49 35.57
N ASP A 190 -36.31 -12.79 35.76
CA ASP A 190 -36.60 -13.47 37.03
C ASP A 190 -35.81 -12.86 38.20
N ILE A 191 -34.51 -12.58 38.01
CA ILE A 191 -33.68 -11.88 39.00
C ILE A 191 -34.21 -10.47 39.28
N SER A 192 -34.63 -9.74 38.25
CA SER A 192 -35.20 -8.39 38.42
C SER A 192 -36.46 -8.41 39.29
N ASP A 193 -37.32 -9.41 39.10
CA ASP A 193 -38.53 -9.57 39.90
C ASP A 193 -38.22 -9.93 41.36
N GLU A 194 -37.25 -10.82 41.60
CA GLU A 194 -36.78 -11.14 42.96
C GLU A 194 -36.16 -9.92 43.66
N VAL A 195 -35.41 -9.08 42.93
CA VAL A 195 -34.86 -7.83 43.46
C VAL A 195 -35.99 -6.86 43.81
N MET A 196 -37.00 -6.73 42.96
CA MET A 196 -38.16 -5.87 43.23
C MET A 196 -38.92 -6.32 44.48
N PHE A 197 -39.18 -7.62 44.60
CA PHE A 197 -39.81 -8.21 45.78
C PHE A 197 -38.99 -7.94 47.05
N SER A 198 -37.67 -8.10 46.97
CA SER A 198 -36.75 -7.82 48.09
C SER A 198 -36.77 -6.35 48.49
N LEU A 199 -36.78 -5.42 47.53
CA LEU A 199 -36.88 -3.98 47.79
C LEU A 199 -38.20 -3.62 48.48
N ASN A 200 -39.32 -4.22 48.07
CA ASN A 200 -40.60 -4.01 48.72
C ASN A 200 -40.58 -4.47 50.18
N HIS A 201 -40.01 -5.64 50.46
CA HIS A 201 -39.87 -6.11 51.84
C HIS A 201 -38.95 -5.22 52.69
N ILE A 202 -37.83 -4.77 52.14
CA ILE A 202 -36.94 -3.81 52.81
C ILE A 202 -37.70 -2.51 53.11
N SER A 203 -38.52 -2.03 52.18
CA SER A 203 -39.38 -0.85 52.37
C SER A 203 -40.33 -1.04 53.56
N TYR A 204 -41.08 -2.14 53.60
CA TYR A 204 -41.97 -2.42 54.74
C TYR A 204 -41.22 -2.53 56.07
N ILE A 205 -40.09 -3.24 56.11
CA ILE A 205 -39.28 -3.37 57.32
C ILE A 205 -38.78 -1.99 57.77
N SER A 206 -38.30 -1.16 56.84
CA SER A 206 -37.86 0.20 57.16
C SER A 206 -38.98 1.07 57.70
N TYR A 207 -40.20 0.97 57.15
CA TYR A 207 -41.38 1.65 57.69
C TYR A 207 -41.67 1.22 59.12
N PHE A 208 -41.72 -0.10 59.37
CA PHE A 208 -41.94 -0.63 60.72
C PHE A 208 -40.84 -0.20 61.70
N CYS A 209 -39.58 -0.18 61.29
CA CYS A 209 -38.48 0.32 62.12
C CYS A 209 -38.65 1.80 62.45
N ILE A 210 -39.09 2.64 61.51
CA ILE A 210 -39.36 4.06 61.75
C ILE A 210 -40.47 4.23 62.78
N GLU A 211 -41.60 3.53 62.64
CA GLU A 211 -42.68 3.60 63.63
C GLU A 211 -42.24 3.11 65.02
N PHE A 212 -41.47 2.02 65.09
CA PHE A 212 -40.94 1.51 66.35
C PHE A 212 -40.01 2.53 67.04
N ILE A 213 -39.13 3.19 66.27
CA ILE A 213 -38.26 4.25 66.78
C ILE A 213 -39.09 5.44 67.28
N GLN A 214 -40.14 5.85 66.54
CA GLN A 214 -41.02 6.94 66.94
C GLN A 214 -41.75 6.62 68.25
N PHE A 215 -42.27 5.40 68.40
CA PHE A 215 -42.91 4.94 69.63
C PHE A 215 -41.93 4.96 70.81
N PHE A 216 -40.72 4.42 70.64
CA PHE A 216 -39.70 4.41 71.69
C PHE A 216 -39.26 5.82 72.09
N LEU A 217 -39.12 6.75 71.14
CA LEU A 217 -38.82 8.15 71.43
C LEU A 217 -39.95 8.84 72.20
N LEU A 218 -41.23 8.58 71.87
CA LEU A 218 -42.36 9.15 72.61
C LEU A 218 -42.45 8.63 74.05
N GLU A 219 -42.04 7.39 74.30
CA GLU A 219 -42.08 6.77 75.64
C GLU A 219 -40.92 7.22 76.56
N TYR A 220 -39.79 7.68 76.00
CA TYR A 220 -38.59 8.06 76.77
C TYR A 220 -38.31 9.58 76.83
N LEU A 221 -38.92 10.39 75.97
CA LEU A 221 -38.66 11.83 75.85
C LEU A 221 -39.80 12.71 76.38
N PHE A 222 -40.90 12.11 76.85
CA PHE A 222 -41.97 12.71 77.66
C PHE A 222 -42.08 12.00 79.01
#